data_AF-A4BZF7-F1
#
_entry.id   AF-A4BZF7-F1
#
_cell.length_a   1.000
_cell.length_b   1.000
_cell.length_c   1.000
_cell.angle_alpha   90.00
_cell.angle_beta   90.00
_cell.angle_gamma   90.00
#
_symmetry.space_group_name_H-M   'P 1'
#
loop_
_entity.id
_entity.type
_entity.pdbx_description
1 polymer ?
#
loop_
_entity_poly.entity_id
_entity_poly.type
_entity_poly.pdbx_seq_one_letter_code
_entity_poly.pdbx_strand_id
1 'polypeptide(L)'
;MGFILIMSTIYKHTEAHIYSHKFWTDCTEPQELRETFERFLTEVDFTIVLFNEHHFTEQGYTCFWLLGESHLAIHTFPESSKSYVELSSCNKAKRDLFVLKVNAQKNISIA
;
A
#
# COMPACT_ATOMS: atom_id res chain seq x y z
N MET A 1 2.64 -7.28 51.41
CA MET A 1 1.28 -7.48 50.87
C MET A 1 1.28 -6.90 49.47
N GLY A 2 1.52 -7.74 48.45
CA GLY A 2 1.67 -7.30 47.06
C GLY A 2 0.34 -7.42 46.32
N PHE A 3 -0.13 -6.32 45.74
CA PHE A 3 -1.23 -6.34 44.78
C PHE A 3 -0.63 -6.58 43.39
N ILE A 4 -0.90 -7.76 42.81
CA ILE A 4 -0.63 -8.03 41.39
C ILE A 4 -1.78 -7.41 40.61
N LEU A 5 -1.52 -6.31 39.91
CA LEU A 5 -2.43 -5.76 38.90
C LEU A 5 -2.39 -6.68 37.69
N ILE A 6 -3.39 -7.54 37.56
CA ILE A 6 -3.66 -8.30 36.33
C ILE A 6 -4.30 -7.33 35.33
N MET A 7 -3.48 -6.73 34.47
CA MET A 7 -3.99 -6.04 33.29
C MET A 7 -4.54 -7.09 32.32
N SER A 8 -5.86 -7.27 32.33
CA SER A 8 -6.57 -8.02 31.29
C SER A 8 -6.51 -7.21 30.00
N THR A 9 -5.53 -7.49 29.15
CA THR A 9 -5.52 -7.00 27.77
C THR A 9 -6.64 -7.73 27.04
N ILE A 10 -7.76 -7.05 26.81
CA ILE A 10 -8.84 -7.56 25.96
C ILE A 10 -8.29 -7.61 24.53
N TYR A 11 -7.82 -8.78 24.11
CA TYR A 11 -7.41 -9.02 22.73
C TYR A 11 -8.67 -9.00 21.86
N LYS A 12 -8.83 -7.96 21.05
CA LYS A 12 -9.92 -7.87 20.08
C LYS A 12 -9.68 -8.93 18.99
N HIS A 13 -10.37 -10.06 19.11
CA HIS A 13 -10.36 -11.10 18.08
C HIS A 13 -10.80 -10.47 16.75
N THR A 14 -9.89 -10.45 15.78
CA THR A 14 -10.17 -9.99 14.43
C THR A 14 -10.18 -11.23 13.56
N GLU A 15 -11.26 -11.45 12.82
CA GLU A 15 -11.35 -12.58 11.90
C GLU A 15 -10.21 -12.52 10.88
N ALA A 16 -9.63 -13.68 10.54
CA ALA A 16 -8.54 -13.77 9.59
C ALA A 16 -9.05 -13.44 8.17
N HIS A 17 -8.98 -12.15 7.81
CA HIS A 17 -9.39 -11.66 6.50
C HIS A 17 -8.35 -10.71 5.93
N ILE A 18 -7.97 -10.93 4.68
CA ILE A 18 -7.09 -10.05 3.92
C ILE A 18 -7.89 -9.43 2.78
N TYR A 19 -8.01 -8.10 2.81
CA TYR A 19 -8.65 -7.32 1.77
C TYR A 19 -7.62 -6.92 0.73
N SER A 20 -7.61 -7.61 -0.41
CA SER A 20 -6.74 -7.26 -1.53
C SER A 20 -7.45 -6.32 -2.51
N HIS A 21 -6.67 -5.41 -3.11
CA HIS A 21 -7.10 -4.56 -4.21
C HIS A 21 -6.00 -4.46 -5.25
N LYS A 22 -6.36 -4.65 -6.51
CA LYS A 22 -5.45 -4.75 -7.64
C LYS A 22 -5.94 -3.84 -8.75
N PHE A 23 -5.06 -3.06 -9.36
CA PHE A 23 -5.42 -2.18 -10.47
C PHE A 23 -4.21 -1.85 -11.34
N TRP A 24 -4.49 -1.25 -12.49
CA TRP A 24 -3.49 -0.75 -13.43
C TRP A 24 -3.43 0.78 -13.40
N THR A 25 -2.22 1.32 -13.55
CA THR A 25 -1.93 2.73 -13.78
C THR A 25 -1.03 2.89 -15.00
N ASP A 26 -1.11 4.03 -15.69
CA ASP A 26 -0.33 4.33 -16.90
C ASP A 26 1.03 4.99 -16.58
N CYS A 27 1.33 5.21 -15.29
CA CYS A 27 2.64 5.68 -14.84
C CYS A 27 3.62 4.52 -14.72
N THR A 28 4.80 4.67 -15.34
CA THR A 28 5.92 3.72 -15.22
C THR A 28 7.19 4.35 -14.66
N GLU A 29 7.17 5.63 -14.30
CA GLU A 29 8.32 6.36 -13.76
C GLU A 29 8.55 5.98 -12.28
N PRO A 30 9.69 5.36 -11.92
CA PRO A 30 9.96 4.90 -10.56
C PRO A 30 9.79 5.95 -9.48
N GLN A 31 10.32 7.16 -9.70
CA GLN A 31 10.26 8.23 -8.70
C GLN A 31 8.81 8.69 -8.46
N GLU A 32 8.04 8.88 -9.53
CA GLU A 32 6.64 9.28 -9.45
C GLU A 32 5.79 8.22 -8.75
N LEU A 33 6.00 6.93 -9.07
CA LEU A 33 5.34 5.81 -8.40
C LEU A 33 5.65 5.82 -6.91
N ARG A 34 6.93 5.91 -6.54
CA ARG A 34 7.35 5.93 -5.14
C ARG A 34 6.69 7.08 -4.38
N GLU A 35 6.86 8.31 -4.84
CA GLU A 35 6.36 9.50 -4.15
C GLU A 35 4.83 9.50 -4.05
N THR A 36 4.13 9.08 -5.11
CA THR A 36 2.67 9.02 -5.13
C THR A 36 2.14 8.00 -4.12
N PHE A 37 2.67 6.78 -4.15
CA PHE A 37 2.15 5.70 -3.32
C PHE A 37 2.59 5.82 -1.86
N GLU A 38 3.80 6.30 -1.58
CA GLU A 38 4.24 6.61 -0.22
C GLU A 38 3.37 7.70 0.42
N ARG A 39 3.02 8.74 -0.35
CA ARG A 39 2.08 9.78 0.09
C ARG A 39 0.70 9.21 0.37
N PHE A 40 0.14 8.37 -0.51
CA PHE A 40 -1.16 7.75 -0.30
C PHE A 40 -1.19 6.86 0.94
N LEU A 41 -0.16 6.05 1.15
CA LEU A 41 -0.04 5.21 2.34
C LEU A 41 -0.01 6.08 3.61
N THR A 42 0.76 7.17 3.60
CA THR A 42 0.87 8.11 4.71
C THR A 42 -0.46 8.83 5.00
N GLU A 43 -1.14 9.35 3.97
CA GLU A 43 -2.42 10.05 4.12
C GLU A 43 -3.56 9.13 4.60
N VAL A 44 -3.44 7.81 4.42
CA VAL A 44 -4.40 6.79 4.90
C VAL A 44 -3.96 6.18 6.24
N ASP A 45 -2.87 6.72 6.82
CA ASP A 45 -2.31 6.28 8.10
C ASP A 45 -1.86 4.80 8.07
N PHE A 46 -1.39 4.29 6.92
CA PHE A 46 -0.71 3.00 6.92
C PHE A 46 0.64 3.11 7.64
N THR A 47 0.92 2.17 8.55
CA THR A 47 2.24 2.04 9.15
C THR A 47 3.20 1.42 8.14
N ILE A 48 4.11 2.23 7.60
CA ILE A 48 5.18 1.76 6.72
C ILE A 48 6.33 1.23 7.59
N VAL A 49 6.65 -0.05 7.42
CA VAL A 49 7.73 -0.74 8.14
C VAL A 49 9.02 -0.71 7.33
N LEU A 50 8.91 -0.94 6.03
CA LEU A 50 10.04 -0.98 5.11
C LEU A 50 9.57 -0.56 3.73
N PHE A 51 10.43 0.14 3.01
CA PHE A 51 10.35 0.29 1.57
C PHE A 51 11.57 -0.37 0.94
N ASN A 52 11.38 -1.07 -0.18
CA ASN A 52 12.48 -1.61 -0.97
C ASN A 52 12.10 -1.59 -2.46
N GLU A 53 13.11 -1.47 -3.32
CA GLU A 53 12.95 -1.35 -4.76
C GLU A 53 14.08 -2.02 -5.53
N HIS A 54 13.78 -2.38 -6.77
CA HIS A 54 14.72 -2.97 -7.71
C HIS A 54 14.52 -2.37 -9.10
N HIS A 55 15.62 -1.90 -9.69
CA HIS A 55 15.69 -1.47 -11.07
C HIS A 55 16.34 -2.60 -11.89
N PHE A 56 15.63 -3.10 -12.89
CA PHE A 56 16.15 -4.13 -13.77
C PHE A 56 17.09 -3.52 -14.82
N THR A 57 18.11 -4.26 -15.24
CA THR A 57 19.18 -3.77 -16.13
C THR A 57 18.67 -3.29 -17.49
N GLU A 58 17.72 -4.01 -18.10
CA GLU A 58 17.20 -3.68 -19.42
C GLU A 58 16.09 -2.63 -19.34
N GLN A 59 14.99 -2.99 -18.68
CA GLN A 59 13.87 -2.11 -18.38
C GLN A 59 13.03 -2.71 -17.27
N GLY A 60 12.26 -1.85 -16.62
CA GLY A 60 11.33 -2.26 -15.58
C GLY A 60 11.83 -1.93 -14.18
N TYR A 61 10.86 -1.82 -13.30
CA TYR A 61 10.99 -1.40 -11.92
C TYR A 61 10.00 -2.22 -11.09
N THR A 62 10.44 -2.62 -9.91
CA THR A 62 9.57 -3.24 -8.91
C THR A 62 9.88 -2.61 -7.57
N CYS A 63 8.84 -2.20 -6.86
CA CYS A 63 8.98 -1.75 -5.49
C CYS A 63 7.87 -2.28 -4.62
N PHE A 64 8.11 -2.31 -3.31
CA PHE A 64 7.11 -2.67 -2.35
C PHE A 64 7.31 -1.94 -1.03
N TRP A 65 6.19 -1.74 -0.34
CA TRP A 65 6.13 -1.30 1.04
C TRP A 65 5.66 -2.47 1.88
N LEU A 66 6.48 -2.87 2.85
CA LEU A 66 6.01 -3.67 3.96
C LEU A 66 5.23 -2.76 4.90
N LEU A 67 3.98 -3.12 5.17
CA LEU A 67 3.11 -2.40 6.09
C LEU A 67 2.96 -3.24 7.37
N GLY A 68 2.54 -2.62 8.48
CA GLY A 68 2.52 -3.26 9.81
C GLY A 68 2.04 -4.71 9.85
N GLU A 69 0.99 -5.06 9.08
CA GLU A 69 0.48 -6.42 8.92
C GLU A 69 0.02 -6.70 7.48
N SER A 70 0.64 -6.06 6.48
CA SER A 70 0.24 -6.19 5.07
C SER A 70 1.31 -5.66 4.12
N HIS A 71 0.99 -5.40 2.85
CA HIS A 71 1.95 -4.86 1.90
C HIS A 71 1.27 -4.13 0.74
N LEU A 72 2.02 -3.24 0.09
CA LEU A 72 1.72 -2.72 -1.24
C LEU A 72 2.90 -3.05 -2.17
N ALA A 73 2.63 -3.63 -3.33
CA ALA A 73 3.63 -3.96 -4.33
C ALA A 73 3.28 -3.36 -5.70
N ILE A 74 4.30 -2.94 -6.44
CA ILE A 74 4.17 -2.36 -7.77
C ILE A 74 5.16 -3.06 -8.71
N HIS A 75 4.66 -3.43 -9.89
CA HIS A 75 5.46 -3.96 -10.99
C HIS A 75 5.20 -3.13 -12.24
N THR A 76 6.24 -2.52 -12.81
CA THR A 76 6.11 -1.77 -14.06
C THR A 76 6.35 -2.67 -15.26
N PHE A 77 5.60 -2.43 -16.33
CA PHE A 77 5.77 -3.00 -17.66
C PHE A 77 5.94 -1.85 -18.67
N PRO A 78 7.14 -1.25 -18.77
CA PRO A 78 7.39 -0.09 -19.62
C PRO A 78 7.01 -0.30 -21.09
N GLU A 79 7.16 -1.53 -21.60
CA GLU A 79 6.76 -1.96 -22.95
C GLU A 79 5.26 -1.79 -23.23
N SER A 80 4.44 -1.81 -22.17
CA SER A 80 3.00 -1.61 -22.24
C SER A 80 2.57 -0.25 -21.67
N SER A 81 3.54 0.61 -21.29
CA SER A 81 3.33 1.87 -20.58
C SER A 81 2.38 1.74 -19.39
N LYS A 82 2.51 0.65 -18.62
CA LYS A 82 1.60 0.31 -17.53
C LYS A 82 2.34 -0.20 -16.31
N SER A 83 1.77 0.06 -15.14
CA SER A 83 2.19 -0.56 -13.89
C SER A 83 1.02 -1.27 -13.22
N TYR A 84 1.30 -2.47 -12.75
CA TYR A 84 0.39 -3.25 -11.92
C TYR A 84 0.64 -2.89 -10.45
N VAL A 85 -0.43 -2.56 -9.74
CA VAL A 85 -0.39 -2.21 -8.32
C VAL A 85 -1.27 -3.18 -7.54
N GLU A 86 -0.73 -3.73 -6.46
CA GLU A 86 -1.43 -4.62 -5.54
C GLU A 86 -1.29 -4.13 -4.10
N LEU A 87 -2.41 -3.77 -3.49
CA LEU A 87 -2.53 -3.52 -2.05
C LEU A 87 -3.15 -4.74 -1.38
N SER A 88 -2.47 -5.26 -0.37
CA SER A 88 -3.03 -6.18 0.62
C SER A 88 -3.25 -5.41 1.92
N SER A 89 -4.32 -5.71 2.66
CA SER A 89 -4.56 -5.10 3.98
C SER A 89 -5.40 -5.98 4.89
N CYS A 90 -5.03 -6.06 6.17
CA CYS A 90 -5.86 -6.63 7.23
C CYS A 90 -6.98 -5.66 7.69
N ASN A 91 -6.97 -4.39 7.23
CA ASN A 91 -7.92 -3.36 7.63
C ASN A 91 -8.77 -2.89 6.44
N LYS A 92 -10.05 -3.31 6.42
CA LYS A 92 -10.99 -2.95 5.34
C LYS A 92 -11.13 -1.44 5.14
N ALA A 93 -11.23 -0.68 6.23
CA ALA A 93 -11.46 0.76 6.16
C ALA A 93 -10.26 1.49 5.55
N LYS A 94 -9.03 1.12 5.96
CA LYS A 94 -7.81 1.68 5.35
C LYS A 94 -7.71 1.30 3.87
N ARG A 95 -8.03 0.05 3.50
CA ARG A 95 -8.09 -0.36 2.09
C ARG A 95 -9.10 0.47 1.29
N ASP A 96 -10.32 0.65 1.80
CA ASP A 96 -11.37 1.40 1.10
C ASP A 96 -10.98 2.89 0.93
N LEU A 97 -10.40 3.51 1.96
CA LEU A 97 -9.88 4.90 1.88
C LEU A 97 -8.76 5.04 0.86
N PHE A 98 -7.85 4.07 0.80
CA PHE A 98 -6.78 4.04 -0.21
C PHE A 98 -7.37 3.99 -1.63
N VAL A 99 -8.34 3.11 -1.88
CA VAL A 99 -9.02 3.00 -3.18
C VAL A 99 -9.70 4.32 -3.56
N LEU A 100 -10.37 4.99 -2.61
CA LEU A 100 -10.98 6.29 -2.86
C LEU A 100 -9.95 7.35 -3.28
N LYS A 101 -8.77 7.38 -2.63
CA LYS A 101 -7.69 8.31 -2.99
C LYS A 101 -7.13 8.05 -4.38
N VAL A 102 -6.86 6.78 -4.71
CA VAL A 102 -6.39 6.39 -6.05
C VAL A 102 -7.38 6.85 -7.12
N ASN A 103 -8.68 6.65 -6.91
CA ASN A 103 -9.71 7.06 -7.85
C ASN A 103 -9.87 8.58 -7.94
N ALA A 104 -9.70 9.31 -6.82
CA ALA A 104 -9.77 10.76 -6.81
C ALA A 104 -8.63 11.40 -7.63
N GLN A 105 -7.42 10.86 -7.57
CA GLN A 105 -6.30 11.40 -8.35
C GLN A 105 -6.48 11.19 -9.86
N LYS A 106 -7.08 10.07 -10.29
CA LYS A 106 -7.42 9.83 -11.72
C LYS A 106 -8.38 10.88 -12.28
N ASN A 107 -9.22 11.49 -11.44
CA ASN A 107 -10.17 12.52 -11.84
C ASN A 107 -9.59 13.94 -11.89
N ILE A 108 -8.31 14.12 -11.54
CA ILE A 108 -7.65 15.44 -11.50
C ILE A 108 -6.80 15.70 -12.76
N SER A 109 -6.54 14.69 -13.59
CA SER A 109 -5.84 14.85 -14.89
C SER A 109 -6.72 15.41 -16.03
N ILE A 110 -7.70 16.25 -15.69
CA ILE A 110 -8.46 17.06 -16.66
C ILE A 110 -8.12 18.54 -16.45
N ALA A 111 -6.98 18.95 -17.03
CA ALA A 111 -6.70 20.31 -17.48
C ALA A 111 -5.54 20.27 -18.48
#